data_AF-A0AAD6ALY0-F1
#
_entry.id   AF-A0AAD6ALY0-F1
#
_cell.length_a   1.000
_cell.length_b   1.000
_cell.length_c   1.000
_cell.angle_alpha   90.00
_cell.angle_beta   90.00
_cell.angle_gamma   90.00
#
_symmetry.space_group_name_H-M   'P 1'
#
loop_
_entity.id
_entity.type
_entity.pdbx_description
1 polymer ?
#
loop_
_entity_poly.entity_id
_entity_poly.type
_entity_poly.pdbx_seq_one_letter_code
_entity_poly.pdbx_strand_id
1 'polypeptide(L)'
;MGLIQDELDDTAQVWNAHTIRPPRNLNVPSGRPNVMYAVPDLYRTRDYLSPVEDEHVQLCKNECVFRLVIPCDPDVYELCHIFMGESHLTPPTDPYQAVNLYMHLREAISASL
;
A
#
# COMPACT_ATOMS: atom_id res chain seq x y z
N MET A 1 7.97 -6.12 -6.30
CA MET A 1 6.84 -6.91 -5.78
C MET A 1 6.10 -6.10 -4.73
N GLY A 2 5.25 -5.18 -5.20
CA GLY A 2 4.58 -4.20 -4.36
C GLY A 2 3.17 -4.57 -3.99
N LEU A 3 2.81 -5.85 -3.94
CA LEU A 3 1.44 -6.33 -3.82
C LEU A 3 0.56 -5.49 -2.88
N ILE A 4 1.04 -5.23 -1.65
CA ILE A 4 0.33 -4.39 -0.68
C ILE A 4 0.23 -2.92 -1.13
N GLN A 5 1.33 -2.33 -1.60
CA GLN A 5 1.33 -0.94 -2.09
C GLN A 5 0.45 -0.80 -3.34
N ASP A 6 0.56 -1.73 -4.28
CA ASP A 6 -0.21 -1.77 -5.51
C ASP A 6 -1.72 -1.86 -5.18
N GLU A 7 -2.11 -2.72 -4.22
CA GLU A 7 -3.48 -2.84 -3.73
C GLU A 7 -3.97 -1.55 -3.01
N LEU A 8 -3.12 -0.92 -2.21
CA LEU A 8 -3.44 0.35 -1.54
C LEU A 8 -3.61 1.49 -2.55
N ASP A 9 -2.77 1.56 -3.57
CA ASP A 9 -2.82 2.56 -4.63
C ASP A 9 -4.09 2.38 -5.47
N ASP A 10 -4.42 1.13 -5.83
CA ASP A 10 -5.67 0.79 -6.52
C ASP A 10 -6.89 1.16 -5.67
N THR A 11 -6.87 0.83 -4.38
CA THR A 11 -7.94 1.17 -3.43
C THR A 11 -8.12 2.68 -3.35
N ALA A 12 -7.02 3.43 -3.20
CA ALA A 12 -7.06 4.89 -3.16
C ALA A 12 -7.60 5.47 -4.47
N GLN A 13 -7.19 4.94 -5.63
CA GLN A 13 -7.68 5.36 -6.93
C GLN A 13 -9.20 5.16 -7.06
N VAL A 14 -9.68 3.96 -6.75
CA VAL A 14 -11.11 3.62 -6.82
C VAL A 14 -11.92 4.48 -5.85
N TRP A 15 -11.45 4.59 -4.60
CA TRP A 15 -12.09 5.41 -3.58
C TRP A 15 -12.15 6.89 -3.98
N ASN A 16 -11.05 7.45 -4.46
CA ASN A 16 -10.99 8.86 -4.83
C ASN A 16 -11.83 9.20 -6.07
N ALA A 17 -12.00 8.24 -6.98
CA ALA A 17 -12.69 8.44 -8.25
C ALA A 17 -14.18 8.10 -8.24
N HIS A 18 -14.66 7.24 -7.35
CA HIS A 18 -16.07 6.85 -7.35
C HIS A 18 -17.00 8.03 -7.01
N THR A 19 -18.27 7.92 -7.39
CA THR A 19 -19.29 8.93 -7.06
C THR A 19 -20.17 8.42 -5.94
N ILE A 20 -20.12 9.07 -4.79
CA ILE A 20 -21.05 8.87 -3.68
C ILE A 20 -22.42 9.37 -4.16
N ARG A 21 -23.41 8.47 -4.14
CA ARG A 21 -24.78 8.77 -4.58
C ARG A 21 -25.45 9.75 -3.61
N PRO A 22 -26.23 10.72 -4.11
CA PRO A 22 -27.08 11.57 -3.27
C PRO A 22 -28.04 10.73 -2.40
N PRO A 23 -27.98 10.85 -1.06
CA PRO A 23 -28.92 10.18 -0.17
C PRO A 23 -30.24 10.96 -0.07
N ARG A 24 -31.26 10.34 0.54
CA ARG A 24 -32.55 11.01 0.83
C ARG A 24 -32.40 12.17 1.82
N ASN A 25 -31.41 12.10 2.70
CA ASN A 25 -31.06 13.18 3.62
C ASN A 25 -30.18 14.20 2.90
N LEU A 26 -30.76 15.36 2.54
CA LEU A 26 -30.07 16.42 1.82
C LEU A 26 -28.88 17.04 2.59
N ASN A 27 -28.77 16.79 3.90
CA ASN A 27 -27.65 17.26 4.72
C ASN A 27 -26.39 16.40 4.59
N VAL A 28 -26.47 15.25 3.90
CA VAL A 28 -25.31 14.38 3.68
C VAL A 28 -24.72 14.69 2.31
N PRO A 29 -23.45 15.10 2.24
CA PRO A 29 -22.82 15.47 0.98
C PRO A 29 -22.65 14.24 0.07
N SER A 30 -22.73 14.48 -1.23
CA SER A 30 -22.60 13.49 -2.29
C SER A 30 -21.74 14.05 -3.39
N GLY A 31 -21.04 13.21 -4.15
CA GLY A 31 -20.01 13.67 -5.09
C GLY A 31 -18.82 12.72 -5.13
N ARG A 32 -17.71 13.18 -5.71
CA ARG A 32 -16.47 12.40 -5.81
C ARG A 32 -15.57 12.74 -4.62
N PRO A 33 -15.11 11.76 -3.81
CA PRO A 33 -14.34 12.03 -2.60
C PRO A 33 -13.14 12.95 -2.84
N ASN A 34 -12.40 12.76 -3.92
CA ASN A 34 -11.24 13.61 -4.23
C ASN A 34 -11.61 15.08 -4.45
N VAL A 35 -12.72 15.35 -5.12
CA VAL A 35 -13.19 16.73 -5.37
C VAL A 35 -13.74 17.33 -4.08
N MET A 36 -14.47 16.55 -3.30
CA MET A 36 -14.99 16.95 -1.99
C MET A 36 -13.87 17.32 -1.02
N TYR A 37 -12.74 16.59 -1.07
CA TYR A 37 -11.54 16.85 -0.30
C TYR A 37 -10.78 18.09 -0.80
N ALA A 38 -10.53 18.18 -2.11
CA ALA A 38 -9.69 19.24 -2.67
C ALA A 38 -10.38 20.61 -2.77
N VAL A 39 -11.71 20.64 -2.94
CA VAL A 39 -12.48 21.88 -3.11
C VAL A 39 -13.78 21.82 -2.30
N PRO A 40 -13.70 21.83 -0.96
CA PRO A 40 -14.85 21.69 -0.07
C PRO A 40 -15.94 22.75 -0.31
N ASP A 41 -15.58 23.96 -0.75
CA ASP A 41 -16.51 25.06 -0.99
C ASP A 41 -17.59 24.73 -2.04
N LEU A 42 -17.27 23.88 -3.03
CA LEU A 42 -18.25 23.40 -4.03
C LEU A 42 -19.41 22.62 -3.40
N TYR A 43 -19.19 22.07 -2.21
CA TYR A 43 -20.15 21.30 -1.44
C TYR A 43 -20.72 22.09 -0.26
N ARG A 44 -20.54 23.41 -0.24
CA ARG A 44 -20.98 24.32 0.83
C ARG A 44 -20.44 23.92 2.21
N THR A 45 -19.25 23.31 2.21
CA THR A 45 -18.50 23.00 3.42
C THR A 45 -17.17 23.74 3.36
N ARG A 46 -16.33 23.58 4.40
CA ARG A 46 -15.03 24.24 4.52
C ARG A 46 -13.91 23.20 4.60
N ASP A 47 -12.68 23.67 4.51
CA ASP A 47 -11.52 22.86 4.84
C ASP A 47 -11.48 22.56 6.36
N TYR A 48 -11.22 21.30 6.69
CA TYR A 48 -11.05 20.80 8.07
C TYR A 48 -9.65 20.22 8.30
N LEU A 49 -8.73 20.38 7.34
CA LEU A 49 -7.36 19.93 7.48
C LEU A 49 -6.61 20.74 8.55
N SER A 50 -5.70 20.06 9.23
CA SER A 50 -4.68 20.71 10.05
C SER A 50 -3.44 20.90 9.17
N PRO A 51 -3.03 22.14 8.85
CA PRO A 51 -1.81 22.35 8.10
C PRO A 51 -0.61 21.83 8.89
N VAL A 52 0.32 21.21 8.18
CA VAL A 52 1.59 20.72 8.73
C VAL A 52 2.70 21.37 7.92
N GLU A 53 3.75 21.83 8.59
CA GLU A 53 4.92 22.39 7.92
C GLU A 53 5.68 21.30 7.18
N ASP A 54 6.10 21.58 5.95
CA ASP A 54 6.82 20.63 5.11
C ASP A 54 8.09 20.11 5.79
N GLU A 55 8.77 20.95 6.58
CA GLU A 55 9.96 20.57 7.34
C GLU A 55 9.68 19.40 8.31
N HIS A 56 8.55 19.43 9.01
CA HIS A 56 8.13 18.33 9.89
C HIS A 56 7.84 17.06 9.09
N VAL A 57 7.21 17.18 7.92
CA VAL A 57 6.96 16.05 7.03
C VAL A 57 8.27 15.43 6.54
N GLN A 58 9.25 16.25 6.16
CA GLN A 58 10.55 15.77 5.71
C GLN A 58 11.34 15.10 6.84
N LEU A 59 11.29 15.66 8.06
CA LEU A 59 11.88 15.03 9.23
C LEU A 59 11.29 13.63 9.46
N CYS A 60 9.96 13.49 9.42
CA CYS A 60 9.32 12.18 9.54
C CYS A 60 9.74 11.22 8.42
N LYS A 61 9.87 11.70 7.18
CA LYS A 61 10.34 10.87 6.06
C LYS A 61 11.76 10.36 6.28
N ASN A 62 12.66 11.18 6.81
CA ASN A 62 14.04 10.77 7.08
C ASN A 62 14.14 9.68 8.15
N GLU A 63 13.20 9.65 9.09
CA GLU A 63 13.11 8.65 10.16
C GLU A 63 12.31 7.40 9.75
N CYS A 64 11.67 7.42 8.58
CA CYS A 64 10.87 6.30 8.08
C CYS A 64 11.71 5.33 7.23
N VAL A 65 11.42 4.03 7.37
CA VAL A 65 11.95 3.01 6.46
C VAL A 65 10.95 2.81 5.32
N PHE A 66 11.35 3.23 4.13
CA PHE A 66 10.56 2.98 2.92
C PHE A 66 10.89 1.63 2.33
N ARG A 67 9.94 1.08 1.57
CA ARG A 67 10.09 -0.20 0.89
C ARG A 67 11.28 -0.14 -0.08
N LEU A 68 12.27 -1.01 0.17
CA LEU A 68 13.44 -1.17 -0.68
C LEU A 68 13.16 -2.17 -1.81
N VAL A 69 14.03 -2.17 -2.83
CA VAL A 69 14.01 -3.16 -3.91
C VAL A 69 14.22 -4.58 -3.36
N ILE A 70 15.14 -4.70 -2.39
CA ILE A 70 15.41 -5.92 -1.63
C ILE A 70 14.68 -5.78 -0.28
N PRO A 71 13.70 -6.65 0.02
CA PRO A 71 12.81 -6.48 1.17
C PRO A 71 13.42 -6.93 2.52
N CYS A 72 14.59 -7.56 2.48
CA CYS A 72 15.25 -8.17 3.63
C CYS A 72 16.77 -8.04 3.50
N ASP A 73 17.50 -8.72 4.37
CA ASP A 73 18.94 -8.88 4.25
C ASP A 73 19.33 -9.44 2.85
N PRO A 74 20.39 -8.93 2.21
CA PRO A 74 20.82 -9.38 0.88
C PRO A 74 21.15 -10.87 0.80
N ASP A 75 21.82 -11.43 1.81
CA ASP A 75 22.21 -12.84 1.80
C ASP A 75 20.97 -13.74 1.91
N VAL A 76 20.01 -13.35 2.77
CA VAL A 76 18.70 -14.01 2.89
C VAL A 76 17.92 -13.93 1.58
N TYR A 77 17.97 -12.78 0.90
CA TYR A 77 17.30 -12.57 -0.37
C TYR A 77 17.88 -13.46 -1.48
N GLU A 78 19.20 -13.52 -1.59
CA GLU A 78 19.88 -14.39 -2.54
C GLU A 78 19.59 -15.87 -2.26
N LEU A 79 19.64 -16.28 -0.99
CA LEU A 79 19.29 -17.64 -0.58
C LEU A 79 17.84 -18.01 -0.95
N CYS A 80 16.89 -17.08 -0.75
CA CYS A 80 15.51 -17.27 -1.19
C CYS A 80 15.42 -17.50 -2.69
N HIS A 81 16.16 -16.74 -3.51
CA HIS A 81 16.19 -16.91 -4.97
C HIS A 81 16.77 -18.27 -5.40
N ILE A 82 17.80 -18.75 -4.70
CA ILE A 82 18.37 -20.08 -4.94
C ILE A 82 17.29 -21.14 -4.69
N PHE A 83 16.64 -21.13 -3.53
CA PHE A 83 15.59 -22.10 -3.22
C PHE A 83 14.39 -22.03 -4.17
N MET A 84 14.01 -20.82 -4.60
CA MET A 84 12.99 -20.65 -5.63
C MET A 84 13.40 -21.27 -6.96
N GLY A 85 14.66 -21.08 -7.37
CA GLY A 85 15.20 -21.66 -8.60
C GLY A 85 15.23 -23.19 -8.58
N GLU A 86 15.68 -23.79 -7.47
CA GLU A 86 15.74 -25.24 -7.28
C GLU A 86 14.35 -25.89 -7.23
N SER A 87 13.38 -25.21 -6.62
CA SER A 87 12.01 -25.71 -6.45
C SER A 87 11.06 -25.29 -7.57
N HIS A 88 11.58 -24.63 -8.62
CA HIS A 88 10.81 -24.08 -9.74
C HIS A 88 9.64 -23.16 -9.31
N LEU A 89 9.84 -22.41 -8.23
CA LEU A 89 8.87 -21.46 -7.71
C LEU A 89 8.99 -20.11 -8.43
N THR A 90 7.86 -19.40 -8.53
CA THR A 90 7.79 -18.10 -9.19
C THR A 90 7.46 -17.00 -8.18
N PRO A 91 7.81 -15.73 -8.48
CA PRO A 91 7.39 -14.61 -7.66
C PRO A 91 5.85 -14.54 -7.56
N PRO A 92 5.29 -14.35 -6.36
CA PRO A 92 3.85 -14.35 -6.14
C PRO A 92 3.18 -13.14 -6.80
N THR A 93 1.99 -13.37 -7.36
CA THR A 93 1.17 -12.33 -7.98
C THR A 93 -0.02 -11.88 -7.14
N ASP A 94 -0.28 -12.55 -6.02
CA ASP A 94 -1.36 -12.22 -5.09
C ASP A 94 -0.95 -12.51 -3.63
N PRO A 95 -1.69 -11.97 -2.64
CA PRO A 95 -1.34 -12.12 -1.23
C PRO A 95 -1.30 -13.58 -0.74
N TYR A 96 -2.15 -14.45 -1.28
CA TYR A 96 -2.19 -15.86 -0.87
C TYR A 96 -0.97 -16.61 -1.39
N GLN A 97 -0.60 -16.38 -2.65
CA GLN A 97 0.65 -16.90 -3.20
C GLN A 97 1.85 -16.39 -2.42
N ALA A 98 1.85 -15.11 -2.00
CA ALA A 98 2.95 -14.53 -1.24
C ALA A 98 3.13 -15.20 0.13
N VAL A 99 2.03 -15.46 0.84
CA VAL A 99 2.05 -16.21 2.10
C VAL A 99 2.55 -17.63 1.89
N ASN A 100 2.04 -18.33 0.88
CA ASN A 100 2.47 -19.70 0.58
C ASN A 100 3.98 -19.78 0.27
N LEU A 101 4.48 -18.86 -0.57
CA LEU A 101 5.90 -18.80 -0.89
C LEU A 101 6.74 -18.50 0.36
N TYR A 102 6.31 -17.55 1.18
CA TYR A 102 7.01 -17.23 2.44
C TYR A 102 7.11 -18.44 3.37
N MET A 103 6.02 -19.18 3.56
CA MET A 103 6.02 -20.36 4.44
C MET A 103 6.97 -21.44 3.90
N HIS A 104 6.96 -21.68 2.59
CA HIS A 104 7.85 -22.64 1.95
C HIS A 104 9.33 -22.26 2.09
N LEU A 105 9.67 -21.00 1.76
CA LEU A 105 11.06 -20.53 1.85
C LEU A 105 11.56 -20.54 3.30
N ARG A 106 10.72 -20.16 4.26
CA ARG A 106 11.05 -20.22 5.69
C ARG A 106 11.38 -21.65 6.14
N GLU A 107 10.60 -22.63 5.69
CA GLU A 107 10.85 -24.04 6.00
C GLU A 107 12.16 -24.53 5.37
N ALA A 108 12.42 -24.19 4.10
CA ALA A 108 13.66 -24.54 3.41
C ALA A 108 14.92 -23.95 4.08
N ILE A 109 14.85 -22.67 4.46
CA ILE A 109 15.95 -21.98 5.18
C ILE A 109 16.17 -22.64 6.54
N SER A 110 15.10 -22.90 7.30
CA SER A 110 15.20 -23.50 8.65
C SER A 110 15.75 -24.92 8.62
N ALA A 111 15.52 -25.68 7.54
CA ALA A 111 16.07 -27.02 7.37
C ALA A 111 17.54 -27.03 6.93
N SER A 112 18.07 -25.89 6.48
CA SER A 112 19.44 -25.73 5.97
C SER A 112 20.41 -25.13 6.99
N LEU A 113 19.91 -24.78 8.18
CA LEU A 113 20.66 -24.27 9.35
C LEU A 113 20.82 -25.38 10.40
#